data_AF-A0A2H3B9H7-F1
#
_entry.id   AF-A0A2H3B9H7-F1
#
_cell.length_a   1.000
_cell.length_b   1.000
_cell.length_c   1.000
_cell.angle_alpha   90.00
_cell.angle_beta   90.00
_cell.angle_gamma   90.00
#
_symmetry.space_group_name_H-M   'P 1'
#
loop_
_entity.id
_entity.type
_entity.pdbx_description
1 polymer ?
#
loop_
_entity_poly.entity_id
_entity_poly.type
_entity_poly.pdbx_seq_one_letter_code
_entity_poly.pdbx_strand_id
1 'polypeptide(L)'
;MVAPQEWLKPFETKWTWRTIKDAKDESTTRAVLLNWIHKTRAEEVVDNLLEGLHSSERFRTLDWLDELRKPKRYFIRTQNSPSSLLLPIVLETLERPITIQAKALIDSGCTGSSIHHNFVKNHGIPIYKMASPIPVYNADGSRNKAGEITAYAELR
;
A
#
# COMPACT_ATOMS: atom_id res chain seq x y z
N MET A 1 15.29 21.87 30.02
CA MET A 1 15.09 20.52 30.57
C MET A 1 14.78 19.59 29.41
N VAL A 2 15.64 18.61 29.14
CA VAL A 2 15.39 17.60 28.09
C VAL A 2 14.39 16.61 28.69
N ALA A 3 13.25 16.40 28.03
CA ALA A 3 12.28 15.41 28.48
C ALA A 3 12.94 14.03 28.61
N PRO A 4 12.65 13.23 29.65
CA PRO A 4 13.25 11.92 29.81
C PRO A 4 12.96 11.07 28.57
N GLN A 5 14.02 10.50 28.03
CA GLN A 5 13.97 9.76 26.79
C GLN A 5 13.19 8.46 27.04
N GLU A 6 11.97 8.35 26.50
CA GLU A 6 11.14 7.15 26.62
C GLU A 6 11.94 5.92 26.11
N TRP A 7 12.07 4.89 26.95
CA TRP A 7 12.66 3.63 26.55
C TRP A 7 11.70 2.91 25.60
N LEU A 8 12.18 2.60 24.39
CA LEU A 8 11.45 1.82 23.40
C LEU A 8 12.16 0.50 23.20
N LYS A 9 11.40 -0.59 23.16
CA LYS A 9 11.96 -1.93 22.98
C LYS A 9 12.57 -2.07 21.58
N PRO A 10 13.85 -2.48 21.45
CA PRO A 10 14.47 -2.69 20.15
C PRO A 10 13.69 -3.65 19.25
N PHE A 11 13.74 -3.40 17.95
CA PHE A 11 13.04 -4.22 16.93
C PHE A 11 11.51 -4.23 17.08
N GLU A 12 10.94 -3.15 17.59
CA GLU A 12 9.51 -2.85 17.50
C GLU A 12 9.25 -1.59 16.65
N THR A 13 8.05 -1.47 16.09
CA THR A 13 7.70 -0.44 15.10
C THR A 13 8.01 0.98 15.59
N LYS A 14 7.69 1.28 16.86
CA LYS A 14 7.98 2.58 17.49
C LYS A 14 9.48 2.85 17.62
N TRP A 15 10.26 1.83 17.98
CA TRP A 15 11.71 1.96 18.09
C TRP A 15 12.33 2.18 16.71
N THR A 16 11.95 1.39 15.70
CA THR A 16 12.45 1.53 14.33
C THR A 16 12.12 2.89 13.74
N TRP A 17 10.89 3.38 13.93
CA TRP A 17 10.48 4.72 13.52
C TRP A 17 11.39 5.79 14.13
N ARG A 18 11.68 5.67 15.44
CA ARG A 18 12.57 6.60 16.13
C ARG A 18 13.97 6.55 15.56
N THR A 19 14.53 5.36 15.34
CA THR A 19 15.87 5.19 14.75
C THR A 19 15.95 5.82 13.35
N ILE A 20 14.90 5.70 12.54
CA ILE A 20 14.79 6.36 11.22
C ILE A 20 14.75 7.89 11.37
N LYS A 21 14.00 8.43 12.34
CA LYS A 21 13.91 9.88 12.58
C LYS A 21 15.21 10.47 13.15
N ASP A 22 15.93 9.71 13.96
CA ASP A 22 17.19 10.12 14.60
C ASP A 22 18.42 9.87 13.69
N ALA A 23 18.24 9.20 12.55
CA ALA A 23 19.31 8.94 11.59
C ALA A 23 19.85 10.24 10.98
N LYS A 24 21.18 10.34 10.87
CA LYS A 24 21.88 11.56 10.42
C LYS A 24 21.94 11.69 8.90
N ASP A 25 21.78 10.57 8.20
CA ASP A 25 21.97 10.46 6.76
C ASP A 25 21.08 9.35 6.20
N GLU A 26 20.86 9.41 4.89
CA GLU A 26 19.99 8.49 4.16
C GLU A 26 20.52 7.05 4.15
N SER A 27 21.84 6.85 4.17
CA SER A 27 22.45 5.52 4.17
C SER A 27 22.16 4.79 5.49
N THR A 28 22.23 5.50 6.61
CA THR A 28 21.84 4.99 7.93
C THR A 28 20.35 4.63 7.96
N THR A 29 19.48 5.52 7.46
CA THR A 29 18.04 5.25 7.35
C THR A 29 17.76 4.00 6.51
N ARG A 30 18.44 3.88 5.37
CA ARG A 30 18.33 2.73 4.47
C ARG A 30 18.76 1.42 5.14
N ALA A 31 19.85 1.43 5.89
CA ALA A 31 20.32 0.24 6.62
C ALA A 31 19.33 -0.21 7.69
N VAL A 32 18.76 0.73 8.47
CA VAL A 32 17.73 0.45 9.48
C VAL A 32 16.49 -0.15 8.83
N LEU A 33 16.06 0.42 7.70
CA LEU A 33 14.90 -0.07 6.95
C LEU A 33 15.12 -1.44 6.34
N LEU A 34 16.29 -1.71 5.75
CA LEU A 34 16.63 -3.03 5.19
C LEU A 34 16.65 -4.12 6.26
N ASN A 35 17.05 -3.79 7.49
CA ASN A 35 16.98 -4.70 8.63
C ASN A 35 15.55 -4.90 9.16
N TRP A 36 14.66 -3.92 8.94
CA TRP A 36 13.28 -3.97 9.41
C TRP A 36 12.31 -4.64 8.43
N ILE A 37 12.45 -4.33 7.14
CA ILE A 37 11.56 -4.76 6.08
C ILE A 37 11.65 -6.27 5.87
N HIS A 38 10.55 -6.88 5.47
CA HIS A 38 10.59 -8.30 5.14
C HIS A 38 11.58 -8.56 4.00
N LYS A 39 12.39 -9.63 4.09
CA LYS A 39 13.42 -9.97 3.08
C LYS A 39 12.90 -10.04 1.65
N THR A 40 11.64 -10.47 1.44
CA THR A 40 11.03 -10.53 0.10
C THR A 40 10.71 -9.16 -0.48
N ARG A 41 10.78 -8.12 0.34
CA ARG A 41 10.41 -6.73 0.07
C ARG A 41 11.62 -5.79 0.10
N ALA A 42 12.85 -6.31 0.27
CA ALA A 42 14.05 -5.50 0.42
C ALA A 42 14.31 -4.55 -0.78
N GLU A 43 13.91 -4.96 -1.99
CA GLU A 43 13.97 -4.12 -3.20
C GLU A 43 13.06 -2.88 -3.16
N GLU A 44 12.15 -2.80 -2.19
CA GLU A 44 11.22 -1.69 -2.04
C GLU A 44 11.83 -0.47 -1.36
N VAL A 45 13.03 -0.63 -0.77
CA VAL A 45 13.77 0.49 -0.18
C VAL A 45 14.38 1.35 -1.30
N VAL A 46 13.50 2.10 -1.94
CA VAL A 46 13.75 3.12 -2.97
C VAL A 46 13.58 4.51 -2.37
N ASP A 47 14.16 5.53 -2.99
CA ASP A 47 14.21 6.91 -2.47
C ASP A 47 12.81 7.46 -2.14
N ASN A 48 11.81 7.17 -2.99
CA ASN A 48 10.41 7.57 -2.74
C ASN A 48 9.81 6.98 -1.44
N LEU A 49 10.27 5.79 -1.02
CA LEU A 49 9.86 5.20 0.26
C LEU A 49 10.40 6.03 1.43
N LEU A 50 11.66 6.48 1.32
CA LEU A 50 12.32 7.29 2.33
C LEU A 50 11.65 8.66 2.46
N GLU A 51 11.41 9.34 1.33
CA GLU A 51 10.67 10.61 1.29
C GLU A 51 9.28 10.49 1.93
N GLY A 52 8.55 9.40 1.63
CA GLY A 52 7.26 9.11 2.23
C GLY A 52 7.34 8.95 3.75
N LEU A 53 8.32 8.20 4.27
CA LEU A 53 8.51 8.00 5.70
C LEU A 53 8.90 9.31 6.43
N HIS A 54 9.64 10.19 5.76
CA HIS A 54 10.02 11.49 6.32
C HIS A 54 8.84 12.48 6.36
N SER A 55 8.01 12.51 5.32
CA SER A 55 6.89 13.44 5.15
C SER A 55 5.57 13.01 5.81
N SER A 56 5.43 11.74 6.19
CA SER A 56 4.19 11.22 6.80
C SER A 56 4.02 11.56 8.28
N GLU A 57 2.77 11.72 8.70
CA GLU A 57 2.36 11.83 10.11
C GLU A 57 2.75 10.55 10.89
N ARG A 58 3.16 10.71 12.16
CA ARG A 58 3.67 9.59 13.00
C ARG A 58 2.80 8.34 12.96
N PHE A 59 1.49 8.48 13.12
CA PHE A 59 0.56 7.33 13.15
C PHE A 59 0.60 6.55 11.83
N ARG A 60 0.54 7.28 10.71
CA ARG A 60 0.62 6.70 9.35
C ARG A 60 1.96 6.02 9.10
N THR A 61 3.06 6.61 9.57
CA THR A 61 4.39 6.01 9.45
C THR A 61 4.50 4.69 10.23
N LEU A 62 3.86 4.58 11.39
CA LEU A 62 3.88 3.36 12.20
C LEU A 62 3.09 2.23 11.51
N ASP A 63 1.89 2.51 11.01
CA ASP A 63 1.10 1.53 10.25
C ASP A 63 1.87 1.06 9.01
N TRP A 64 2.53 1.99 8.31
CA TRP A 64 3.33 1.66 7.16
C TRP A 64 4.53 0.75 7.50
N LEU A 65 5.26 1.07 8.57
CA LEU A 65 6.37 0.23 9.03
C LEU A 65 5.90 -1.17 9.44
N ASP A 66 4.72 -1.29 10.06
CA ASP A 66 4.13 -2.59 10.39
C ASP A 66 3.82 -3.38 9.11
N GLU A 67 3.27 -2.73 8.08
CA GLU A 67 3.06 -3.34 6.77
C GLU A 67 4.35 -3.79 6.10
N LEU A 68 5.40 -2.96 6.08
CA LEU A 68 6.70 -3.29 5.48
C LEU A 68 7.36 -4.54 6.08
N ARG A 69 7.09 -4.83 7.35
CA ARG A 69 7.61 -6.04 8.03
C ARG A 69 6.93 -7.33 7.58
N LYS A 70 5.76 -7.25 6.94
CA LYS A 70 5.00 -8.40 6.43
C LYS A 70 5.52 -8.81 5.04
N PRO A 71 5.40 -10.10 4.65
CA PRO A 71 5.78 -10.55 3.31
C PRO A 71 4.95 -9.86 2.23
N LYS A 72 5.36 -9.99 0.95
CA LYS A 72 4.54 -9.59 -0.19
C LYS A 72 3.16 -10.26 -0.08
N ARG A 73 2.07 -9.49 -0.13
CA ARG A 73 0.70 -9.97 0.12
C ARG A 73 -0.28 -9.67 -1.00
N TYR A 74 -0.12 -8.53 -1.66
CA TYR A 74 -1.08 -8.02 -2.62
C TYR A 74 -0.61 -8.31 -4.04
N PHE A 75 -1.10 -9.42 -4.58
CA PHE A 75 -0.80 -9.85 -5.93
C PHE A 75 -2.01 -9.58 -6.81
N ILE A 76 -1.76 -9.07 -8.02
CA ILE A 76 -2.75 -8.90 -9.07
C ILE A 76 -2.25 -9.62 -10.32
N ARG A 77 -3.11 -10.40 -10.94
CA ARG A 77 -2.84 -11.01 -12.23
C ARG A 77 -3.72 -10.38 -13.29
N THR A 78 -3.20 -9.39 -14.00
CA THR A 78 -3.88 -8.95 -15.23
C THR A 78 -3.68 -10.00 -16.33
N GLN A 79 -4.74 -10.74 -16.65
CA GLN A 79 -4.80 -11.57 -17.83
C GLN A 79 -5.92 -11.03 -18.72
N ASN A 80 -5.57 -10.18 -19.68
CA ASN A 80 -6.46 -9.81 -20.78
C ASN A 80 -6.44 -10.94 -21.82
N SER A 81 -7.03 -12.08 -21.47
CA SER A 81 -7.18 -13.21 -22.37
C SER A 81 -8.61 -13.31 -22.89
N PRO A 82 -8.81 -13.89 -24.09
CA PRO A 82 -10.15 -14.26 -24.55
C PRO A 82 -10.89 -15.21 -23.59
N SER A 83 -10.15 -15.95 -22.77
CA SER A 83 -10.67 -16.87 -21.74
C SER A 83 -11.02 -16.21 -20.41
N SER A 84 -10.88 -14.89 -20.29
CA SER A 84 -11.14 -14.18 -19.03
C SER A 84 -12.64 -14.14 -18.72
N LEU A 85 -13.02 -14.56 -17.52
CA LEU A 85 -14.42 -14.58 -17.08
C LEU A 85 -14.86 -13.18 -16.62
N LEU A 86 -15.57 -12.48 -17.51
CA LEU A 86 -16.16 -11.18 -17.22
C LEU A 86 -17.65 -11.32 -16.92
N LEU A 87 -18.06 -10.91 -15.71
CA LEU A 87 -19.48 -10.88 -15.34
C LEU A 87 -20.02 -9.44 -15.41
N PRO A 88 -21.22 -9.23 -15.96
CA PRO A 88 -21.91 -7.95 -15.81
C PRO A 88 -22.22 -7.74 -14.33
N ILE A 89 -21.91 -6.56 -13.82
CA ILE A 89 -22.17 -6.17 -12.44
C ILE A 89 -22.75 -4.76 -12.39
N VAL A 90 -23.43 -4.47 -11.29
CA VAL A 90 -23.85 -3.13 -10.93
C VAL A 90 -23.02 -2.73 -9.71
N LEU A 91 -22.33 -1.60 -9.78
CA LEU A 91 -21.63 -1.02 -8.64
C LEU A 91 -22.44 0.15 -8.12
N GLU A 92 -22.74 0.15 -6.83
CA GLU A 92 -23.41 1.27 -6.17
C GLU A 92 -22.56 1.81 -5.03
N THR A 93 -22.33 3.12 -4.98
CA THR A 93 -21.60 3.74 -3.87
C THR A 93 -22.50 3.83 -2.63
N LEU A 94 -21.93 3.67 -1.43
CA LEU A 94 -22.73 3.65 -0.20
C LEU A 94 -23.29 5.02 0.19
N GLU A 95 -22.46 6.07 0.10
CA GLU A 95 -22.84 7.42 0.57
C GLU A 95 -23.49 8.29 -0.52
N ARG A 96 -23.15 8.04 -1.78
CA ARG A 96 -23.69 8.79 -2.93
C ARG A 96 -24.55 7.88 -3.79
N PRO A 97 -25.63 8.36 -4.42
CA PRO A 97 -26.42 7.55 -5.32
C PRO A 97 -25.76 7.48 -6.71
N ILE A 98 -24.55 6.92 -6.80
CA ILE A 98 -23.89 6.62 -8.07
C ILE A 98 -24.08 5.12 -8.33
N THR A 99 -24.74 4.80 -9.43
CA THR A 99 -24.94 3.43 -9.92
C THR A 99 -24.24 3.27 -11.26
N ILE A 100 -23.35 2.29 -11.38
CA ILE A 100 -22.52 2.08 -12.57
C ILE A 100 -22.69 0.65 -13.06
N GLN A 101 -23.13 0.52 -14.31
CA GLN A 101 -23.12 -0.77 -15.02
C GLN A 101 -21.72 -1.04 -15.54
N ALA A 102 -21.14 -2.17 -15.17
CA ALA A 102 -19.77 -2.53 -15.55
C ALA A 102 -19.63 -4.02 -15.85
N LYS A 103 -18.46 -4.42 -16.33
CA LYS A 103 -18.03 -5.82 -16.37
C LYS A 103 -16.85 -5.98 -15.42
N ALA A 104 -16.96 -6.91 -14.47
CA ALA A 104 -15.88 -7.25 -13.56
C ALA A 104 -15.22 -8.58 -13.94
N LEU A 105 -13.90 -8.61 -13.81
CA LEU A 105 -13.12 -9.83 -13.97
C LEU A 105 -13.22 -10.67 -12.69
N ILE A 106 -13.62 -11.93 -12.84
CA ILE A 106 -13.49 -12.93 -11.79
C ILE A 106 -12.07 -13.47 -11.83
N ASP A 107 -11.21 -12.93 -10.97
CA ASP A 107 -9.78 -13.24 -10.92
C ASP A 107 -9.42 -13.94 -9.61
N SER A 108 -9.20 -15.26 -9.68
CA SER A 108 -8.69 -16.03 -8.55
C SER A 108 -7.22 -15.72 -8.22
N GLY A 109 -6.52 -14.98 -9.09
CA GLY A 109 -5.16 -14.50 -8.90
C GLY A 109 -5.07 -13.15 -8.19
N CYS A 110 -6.20 -12.54 -7.82
CA CYS A 110 -6.22 -11.27 -7.09
C CYS A 110 -6.43 -11.51 -5.59
N THR A 111 -5.58 -10.92 -4.74
CA THR A 111 -5.68 -11.08 -3.27
C THR A 111 -6.99 -10.51 -2.70
N GLY A 112 -7.59 -9.52 -3.35
CA GLY A 112 -8.86 -8.92 -2.95
C GLY A 112 -9.50 -8.13 -4.09
N SER A 113 -10.73 -7.65 -3.90
CA SER A 113 -11.39 -6.83 -4.92
C SER A 113 -10.60 -5.55 -5.18
N SER A 114 -10.28 -5.31 -6.45
CA SER A 114 -9.52 -4.13 -6.88
C SER A 114 -10.22 -3.41 -8.02
N ILE A 115 -10.14 -2.08 -8.04
CA ILE A 115 -10.74 -1.25 -9.09
C ILE A 115 -9.66 -0.31 -9.66
N HIS A 116 -9.63 -0.20 -10.99
CA HIS A 116 -8.61 0.63 -11.65
C HIS A 116 -8.86 2.12 -11.38
N HIS A 117 -7.82 2.88 -11.01
CA HIS A 117 -7.95 4.30 -10.63
C HIS A 117 -8.57 5.18 -11.73
N ASN A 118 -8.27 4.91 -13.00
CA ASN A 118 -8.95 5.60 -14.12
C ASN A 118 -10.46 5.34 -14.15
N PHE A 119 -10.91 4.13 -13.83
CA PHE A 119 -12.34 3.82 -13.77
C PHE A 119 -13.02 4.63 -12.66
N VAL A 120 -12.40 4.69 -11.48
CA VAL A 120 -12.86 5.51 -10.35
C VAL A 120 -12.99 6.98 -10.75
N LYS A 121 -11.93 7.54 -11.36
CA LYS A 121 -11.89 8.94 -11.79
C LYS A 121 -12.97 9.25 -12.83
N ASN A 122 -13.13 8.39 -13.83
CA ASN A 122 -14.06 8.60 -14.93
C ASN A 122 -15.53 8.58 -14.47
N HIS A 123 -15.85 7.84 -13.41
CA HIS A 123 -17.20 7.72 -12.88
C HIS A 123 -17.44 8.54 -11.60
N GLY A 124 -16.46 9.34 -11.17
CA GLY A 124 -16.59 10.17 -9.97
C GLY A 124 -16.83 9.38 -8.68
N ILE A 125 -16.34 8.14 -8.59
CA ILE A 125 -16.50 7.29 -7.41
C ILE A 125 -15.74 7.92 -6.23
N PRO A 126 -16.39 8.14 -5.07
CA PRO A 126 -15.71 8.62 -3.87
C PRO A 126 -14.65 7.63 -3.40
N ILE A 127 -13.52 8.17 -2.95
CA ILE A 127 -12.41 7.39 -2.38
C ILE A 127 -11.95 7.96 -1.05
N TYR A 128 -11.49 7.08 -0.18
CA TYR A 128 -10.88 7.41 1.10
C TYR A 128 -9.39 7.11 1.03
N LYS A 129 -8.57 8.10 1.37
CA LYS A 129 -7.11 7.92 1.38
C LYS A 129 -6.72 6.96 2.49
N MET A 130 -5.85 6.02 2.16
CA MET A 130 -5.26 5.14 3.15
C MET A 130 -4.23 5.89 3.99
N ALA A 131 -4.01 5.41 5.22
CA ALA A 131 -2.94 5.92 6.08
C ALA A 131 -1.57 5.66 5.44
N SER A 132 -1.39 4.48 4.85
CA SER A 132 -0.15 4.06 4.20
C SER A 132 -0.45 3.43 2.83
N PRO A 133 0.38 3.70 1.80
CA PRO A 133 0.30 2.97 0.53
C PRO A 133 0.55 1.46 0.73
N ILE A 134 -0.16 0.64 -0.05
CA ILE A 134 0.03 -0.80 -0.11
C ILE A 134 0.71 -1.16 -1.44
N PRO A 135 1.93 -1.71 -1.40
CA PRO A 135 2.60 -2.17 -2.60
C PRO A 135 1.88 -3.34 -3.25
N VAL A 136 1.74 -3.26 -4.57
CA VAL A 136 1.09 -4.27 -5.41
C VAL A 136 2.13 -4.94 -6.29
N TYR A 137 2.02 -6.26 -6.42
CA TYR A 137 2.90 -7.07 -7.26
C TYR A 137 2.11 -7.79 -8.34
N ASN A 138 2.77 -8.05 -9.46
CA ASN A 138 2.25 -8.96 -10.46
C ASN A 138 2.44 -10.41 -10.00
N ALA A 139 1.78 -11.36 -10.65
CA ALA A 139 1.90 -12.80 -10.33
C ALA A 139 3.34 -13.34 -10.40
N ASP A 140 4.23 -12.69 -11.16
CA ASP A 140 5.66 -13.03 -11.23
C ASP A 140 6.50 -12.42 -10.08
N GLY A 141 5.87 -11.66 -9.19
CA GLY A 141 6.52 -11.01 -8.04
C GLY A 141 7.14 -9.63 -8.32
N SER A 142 7.11 -9.16 -9.57
CA SER A 142 7.55 -7.80 -9.94
C SER A 142 6.57 -6.74 -9.44
N ARG A 143 7.03 -5.48 -9.27
CA ARG A 143 6.14 -4.36 -8.88
C ARG A 143 5.12 -4.06 -9.97
N ASN A 144 3.89 -3.75 -9.56
CA ASN A 144 2.85 -3.34 -10.48
C ASN A 144 3.16 -1.95 -11.07
N LYS A 145 3.04 -1.81 -12.41
CA LYS A 145 3.34 -0.55 -13.11
C LYS A 145 2.29 0.54 -12.86
N ALA A 146 1.08 0.18 -12.45
CA ALA A 146 0.05 1.15 -12.08
C ALA A 146 0.28 1.78 -10.70
N GLY A 147 1.33 1.34 -9.99
CA GLY A 147 1.71 1.85 -8.67
C GLY A 147 1.08 1.07 -7.51
N GLU A 148 1.03 1.74 -6.37
CA GLU A 148 0.57 1.22 -5.10
C GLU A 148 -0.92 1.52 -4.88
N ILE A 149 -1.60 0.74 -4.04
CA ILE A 149 -2.95 1.11 -3.58
C ILE A 149 -2.80 2.21 -2.53
N THR A 150 -3.34 3.38 -2.80
CA THR A 150 -3.24 4.57 -1.93
C THR A 150 -4.59 5.01 -1.37
N ALA A 151 -5.68 4.40 -1.85
CA ALA A 151 -7.04 4.73 -1.48
C ALA A 151 -7.95 3.53 -1.65
N TYR A 152 -9.09 3.53 -0.97
CA TYR A 152 -10.16 2.54 -1.14
C TYR A 152 -11.48 3.23 -1.46
N ALA A 153 -12.42 2.47 -2.04
CA ALA A 153 -13.79 2.89 -2.28
C ALA A 153 -14.74 1.87 -1.63
N GLU A 154 -15.87 2.34 -1.13
CA GLU A 154 -16.90 1.47 -0.56
C GLU A 154 -18.06 1.36 -1.56
N LEU A 155 -18.33 0.12 -1.99
CA LEU A 155 -19.25 -0.22 -3.06
C LEU A 155 -20.13 -1.41 -2.63
N ARG A 156 -21.37 -1.46 -3.12
CA ARG A 156 -22.27 -2.61 -3.03
C ARG A 156 -22.66 -3.13 -4.42
#